data_AF-A0A928ZNJ5-F1
#
_entry.id   AF-A0A928ZNJ5-F1
#
_cell.length_a   1.000
_cell.length_b   1.000
_cell.length_c   1.000
_cell.angle_alpha   90.00
_cell.angle_beta   90.00
_cell.angle_gamma   90.00
#
_symmetry.space_group_name_H-M   'P 1'
#
loop_
_entity.id
_entity.type
_entity.pdbx_description
1 polymer ?
#
loop_
_entity_poly.entity_id
_entity_poly.type
_entity_poly.pdbx_seq_one_letter_code
_entity_poly.pdbx_strand_id
1 'polypeptide(L)'
;MSKGCYTLTCEQADKQYRLAAFWQAKGRLYRAIASYQQAIQLQPNFVPGYLRLGHLLEETEQIDQAVNLYKQAVGLGATEAWLPEQIEYLSLNFADLSQVKETFERLGGCIRSPDERPHILLYTNCSRTYGAEQVSHVLMCHLVNIGYRVSYVQGFAKHHLVDEREALGIEHIWLQKDPHDFVYSATNAVEATRIFAKARPDLIIFSNGEPVSNLAARQVATRLQLPFIEIVHCLNVEWAEKFAAYLRFLPRIYRAAAAVVC
;
A
#
# COMPACT_ATOMS: atom_id res chain seq x y z
N MET A 1 -32.18 35.24 27.30
CA MET A 1 -31.79 33.89 27.78
C MET A 1 -31.03 33.18 26.66
N SER A 2 -29.97 32.41 26.99
CA SER A 2 -29.24 31.40 26.16
C SER A 2 -27.77 31.63 25.73
N LYS A 3 -27.07 32.73 26.06
CA LYS A 3 -25.63 32.84 25.70
C LYS A 3 -24.69 31.97 26.56
N GLY A 4 -25.05 31.63 27.80
CA GLY A 4 -24.16 30.90 28.72
C GLY A 4 -24.07 29.39 28.50
N CYS A 5 -25.16 28.74 28.04
CA CYS A 5 -25.16 27.29 27.83
C CYS A 5 -24.39 26.89 26.57
N TYR A 6 -24.48 27.69 25.51
CA TYR A 6 -23.80 27.44 24.24
C TYR A 6 -22.28 27.66 24.34
N THR A 7 -21.81 28.63 25.14
CA THR A 7 -20.38 28.85 25.36
C THR A 7 -19.74 27.72 26.18
N LEU A 8 -20.45 27.20 27.18
CA LEU A 8 -20.00 26.05 27.98
C LEU A 8 -19.85 24.78 27.15
N THR A 9 -20.78 24.52 26.21
CA THR A 9 -20.70 23.34 25.33
C THR A 9 -19.56 23.43 24.34
N CYS A 10 -19.25 24.61 23.79
CA CYS A 10 -18.09 24.80 22.90
C CYS A 10 -16.76 24.59 23.64
N GLU A 11 -16.61 25.12 24.85
CA GLU A 11 -15.39 24.95 25.65
C GLU A 11 -15.17 23.47 26.04
N GLN A 12 -16.25 22.76 26.36
CA GLN A 12 -16.20 21.32 26.64
C GLN A 12 -15.85 20.50 25.39
N ALA A 13 -16.37 20.86 24.22
CA ALA A 13 -16.03 20.22 22.95
C ALA A 13 -14.54 20.40 22.60
N ASP A 14 -14.01 21.60 22.74
CA ASP A 14 -12.58 21.90 22.53
C ASP A 14 -11.69 21.10 23.49
N LYS A 15 -12.10 20.96 24.75
CA LYS A 15 -11.39 20.15 25.74
C LYS A 15 -11.35 18.68 25.34
N GLN A 16 -12.46 18.12 24.87
CA GLN A 16 -12.52 16.74 24.40
C GLN A 16 -11.69 16.53 23.13
N TYR A 17 -11.70 17.49 22.20
CA TYR A 17 -10.86 17.48 21.00
C TYR A 17 -9.36 17.46 21.34
N ARG A 18 -8.93 18.31 22.29
CA ARG A 18 -7.53 18.34 22.75
C ARG A 18 -7.13 17.05 23.47
N LEU A 19 -8.05 16.48 24.27
CA LEU A 19 -7.84 15.20 24.93
C LEU A 19 -7.68 14.05 23.92
N ALA A 20 -8.49 14.07 22.85
CA ALA A 20 -8.39 13.10 21.77
C ALA A 20 -7.02 13.16 21.08
N ALA A 21 -6.57 14.36 20.72
CA ALA A 21 -5.25 14.57 20.12
C ALA A 21 -4.11 14.10 21.03
N PHE A 22 -4.23 14.33 22.35
CA PHE A 22 -3.28 13.81 23.33
C PHE A 22 -3.23 12.27 23.36
N TRP A 23 -4.39 11.60 23.36
CA TRP A 23 -4.44 10.13 23.31
C TRP A 23 -3.90 9.57 22.01
N GLN A 24 -4.18 10.22 20.87
CA GLN A 24 -3.65 9.84 19.57
C GLN A 24 -2.12 9.92 19.57
N ALA A 25 -1.54 11.02 20.09
CA ALA A 25 -0.09 11.17 20.23
C ALA A 25 0.56 10.12 21.17
N LYS A 26 -0.23 9.50 22.05
CA LYS A 26 0.20 8.38 22.91
C LYS A 26 -0.09 6.99 22.32
N GLY A 27 -0.58 6.92 21.08
CA GLY A 27 -0.94 5.67 20.40
C GLY A 27 -2.17 4.96 20.99
N ARG A 28 -2.93 5.62 21.87
CA ARG A 28 -4.13 5.05 22.50
C ARG A 28 -5.36 5.35 21.65
N LEU A 29 -5.41 4.76 20.45
CA LEU A 29 -6.35 5.14 19.38
C LEU A 29 -7.82 5.00 19.80
N TYR A 30 -8.20 3.95 20.53
CA TYR A 30 -9.59 3.78 21.02
C TYR A 30 -10.05 4.93 21.93
N ARG A 31 -9.15 5.44 22.78
CA ARG A 31 -9.45 6.59 23.65
C ARG A 31 -9.54 7.89 22.85
N ALA A 32 -8.69 8.04 21.84
CA ALA A 32 -8.75 9.18 20.92
C ALA A 32 -10.07 9.22 20.14
N ILE A 33 -10.51 8.08 19.58
CA ILE A 33 -11.80 7.93 18.89
C ILE A 33 -12.95 8.36 19.82
N ALA A 34 -13.01 7.81 21.03
CA ALA A 34 -14.06 8.13 22.00
C ALA A 34 -14.09 9.63 22.35
N SER A 35 -12.94 10.25 22.56
CA SER A 35 -12.85 11.68 22.86
C SER A 35 -13.22 12.56 21.65
N TYR A 36 -12.85 12.18 20.42
CA TYR A 36 -13.29 12.90 19.22
C TYR A 36 -14.80 12.79 19.01
N GLN A 37 -15.39 11.61 19.22
CA GLN A 37 -16.84 11.41 19.17
C GLN A 37 -17.57 12.27 20.22
N GLN A 38 -17.04 12.37 21.44
CA GLN A 38 -17.60 13.26 22.46
C GLN A 38 -17.51 14.73 22.07
N ALA A 39 -16.41 15.17 21.45
CA ALA A 39 -16.30 16.55 20.94
C ALA A 39 -17.39 16.85 19.90
N ILE A 40 -17.63 15.92 18.97
CA ILE A 40 -18.69 16.04 17.95
C ILE A 40 -20.09 16.03 18.59
N GLN A 41 -20.34 15.21 19.60
CA GLN A 41 -21.62 15.18 20.31
C GLN A 41 -21.91 16.50 21.05
N LEU A 42 -20.87 17.08 21.69
CA LEU A 42 -20.98 18.34 22.41
C LEU A 42 -21.14 19.53 21.47
N GLN A 43 -20.52 19.47 20.29
CA GLN A 43 -20.61 20.50 19.27
C GLN A 43 -20.78 19.87 17.87
N PRO A 44 -22.02 19.63 17.43
CA PRO A 44 -22.30 18.95 16.15
C PRO A 44 -21.84 19.69 14.90
N ASN A 45 -21.54 20.98 14.98
CA ASN A 45 -20.98 21.78 13.88
C ASN A 45 -19.46 21.95 13.97
N PHE A 46 -18.78 21.19 14.84
CA PHE A 46 -17.34 21.29 15.04
C PHE A 46 -16.55 20.55 13.97
N VAL A 47 -16.38 21.19 12.82
CA VAL A 47 -15.66 20.65 11.65
C VAL A 47 -14.32 19.98 12.00
N PRO A 48 -13.44 20.55 12.85
CA PRO A 48 -12.17 19.90 13.18
C PRO A 48 -12.32 18.52 13.82
N GLY A 49 -13.39 18.29 14.59
CA GLY A 49 -13.69 17.00 15.20
C GLY A 49 -13.98 15.93 14.16
N TYR A 50 -14.83 16.24 13.17
CA TYR A 50 -15.16 15.33 12.07
C TYR A 50 -13.93 15.00 11.22
N LEU A 51 -13.10 15.99 10.89
CA LEU A 51 -11.89 15.78 10.08
C LEU A 51 -10.86 14.91 10.80
N ARG A 52 -10.60 15.17 12.09
CA ARG A 52 -9.63 14.37 12.86
C ARG A 52 -10.14 12.97 13.15
N LEU A 53 -11.42 12.80 13.44
CA LEU A 53 -12.00 11.47 13.61
C LEU A 53 -12.00 10.70 12.30
N GLY A 54 -12.37 11.33 11.19
CA GLY A 54 -12.30 10.73 9.85
C GLY A 54 -10.90 10.24 9.52
N HIS A 55 -9.88 11.05 9.79
CA HIS A 55 -8.48 10.69 9.60
C HIS A 55 -8.04 9.52 10.48
N LEU A 56 -8.42 9.53 11.75
CA LEU A 56 -8.07 8.45 12.68
C LEU A 56 -8.78 7.13 12.34
N LEU A 57 -10.01 7.19 11.81
CA LEU A 57 -10.72 6.00 11.33
C LEU A 57 -10.14 5.49 10.01
N GLU A 58 -9.65 6.38 9.15
CA GLU A 58 -8.87 6.02 7.97
C GLU A 58 -7.56 5.29 8.34
N GLU A 59 -6.80 5.83 9.31
CA GLU A 59 -5.57 5.20 9.85
C GLU A 59 -5.83 3.83 10.50
N THR A 60 -7.07 3.54 10.89
CA THR A 60 -7.48 2.27 11.52
C THR A 60 -8.40 1.44 10.61
N GLU A 61 -8.38 1.71 9.31
CA GLU A 61 -9.05 0.94 8.24
C GLU A 61 -10.59 0.89 8.31
N GLN A 62 -11.23 1.79 9.06
CA GLN A 62 -12.69 1.92 9.15
C GLN A 62 -13.23 2.89 8.09
N ILE A 63 -13.03 2.53 6.82
CA ILE A 63 -13.17 3.45 5.66
C ILE A 63 -14.59 4.01 5.49
N ASP A 64 -15.63 3.19 5.60
CA ASP A 64 -17.01 3.65 5.42
C ASP A 64 -17.40 4.73 6.44
N GLN A 65 -16.93 4.57 7.68
CA GLN A 65 -17.16 5.55 8.74
C GLN A 65 -16.38 6.84 8.50
N ALA A 66 -15.12 6.73 8.03
CA ALA A 66 -14.30 7.88 7.67
C ALA A 66 -14.94 8.71 6.54
N VAL A 67 -15.42 8.06 5.48
CA VAL A 67 -16.13 8.71 4.35
C VAL A 67 -17.35 9.49 4.83
N ASN A 68 -18.16 8.88 5.71
CA ASN A 68 -19.35 9.53 6.24
C ASN A 68 -19.00 10.78 7.05
N LEU A 69 -17.96 10.72 7.88
CA LEU A 69 -17.50 11.87 8.67
C LEU A 69 -16.95 12.99 7.78
N TYR A 70 -16.19 12.65 6.73
CA TYR A 70 -15.69 13.64 5.78
C TYR A 70 -16.84 14.31 5.00
N LYS A 71 -17.85 13.55 4.56
CA LYS A 71 -19.06 14.11 3.92
C LYS A 71 -19.82 15.05 4.87
N GLN A 72 -19.93 14.68 6.15
CA GLN A 72 -20.52 15.54 7.17
C GLN A 72 -19.69 16.83 7.36
N ALA A 73 -18.36 16.74 7.41
CA ALA A 73 -17.48 17.91 7.50
C ALA A 73 -17.69 18.88 6.32
N VAL A 74 -17.78 18.37 5.08
CA VAL A 74 -18.12 19.18 3.89
C VAL A 74 -19.48 19.86 4.04
N GLY A 75 -20.51 19.11 4.47
CA GLY A 75 -21.84 19.67 4.71
C GLY A 75 -21.88 20.75 5.78
N LEU A 76 -20.93 20.73 6.72
CA LEU A 76 -20.75 21.72 7.79
C LEU A 76 -19.85 22.90 7.40
N GLY A 77 -19.33 22.95 6.17
CA GLY A 77 -18.54 24.07 5.65
C GLY A 77 -17.02 23.89 5.73
N ALA A 78 -16.52 22.65 5.78
CA ALA A 78 -15.10 22.36 5.57
C ALA A 78 -14.61 22.95 4.24
N THR A 79 -13.46 23.63 4.25
CA THR A 79 -12.86 24.31 3.07
C THR A 79 -11.54 23.69 2.63
N GLU A 80 -11.17 22.57 3.24
CA GLU A 80 -9.98 21.80 2.97
C GLU A 80 -9.98 21.30 1.52
N ALA A 81 -9.08 21.85 0.70
CA ALA A 81 -9.01 21.56 -0.73
C ALA A 81 -8.80 20.07 -1.05
N TRP A 82 -8.20 19.30 -0.12
CA TRP A 82 -7.97 17.87 -0.28
C TRP A 82 -9.21 17.00 -0.02
N LEU A 83 -10.24 17.55 0.67
CA LEU A 83 -11.34 16.76 1.22
C LEU A 83 -12.30 16.20 0.16
N PRO A 84 -12.72 16.94 -0.89
CA PRO A 84 -13.56 16.38 -1.94
C PRO A 84 -12.87 15.24 -2.71
N GLU A 85 -11.59 15.43 -3.05
CA GLU A 85 -10.76 14.41 -3.71
C GLU A 85 -10.63 13.16 -2.83
N GLN A 86 -10.43 13.34 -1.52
CA GLN A 86 -10.33 12.24 -0.55
C GLN A 86 -11.65 11.47 -0.40
N ILE A 87 -12.79 12.17 -0.31
CA ILE A 87 -14.12 11.54 -0.23
C ILE A 87 -14.41 10.73 -1.48
N GLU A 88 -14.18 11.30 -2.66
CA GLU A 88 -14.35 10.60 -3.94
C GLU A 88 -13.45 9.35 -3.97
N TYR A 89 -12.17 9.51 -3.62
CA TYR A 89 -11.18 8.45 -3.59
C TYR A 89 -11.56 7.29 -2.65
N LEU A 90 -12.05 7.57 -1.45
CA LEU A 90 -12.48 6.57 -0.47
C LEU A 90 -13.88 6.00 -0.77
N SER A 91 -14.73 6.73 -1.51
CA SER A 91 -16.07 6.28 -1.92
C SER A 91 -16.06 5.40 -3.19
N LEU A 92 -14.94 5.32 -3.90
CA LEU A 92 -14.77 4.40 -5.03
C LEU A 92 -14.83 2.96 -4.51
N ASN A 93 -15.91 2.27 -4.84
CA ASN A 93 -16.14 0.87 -4.47
C ASN A 93 -15.27 -0.03 -5.39
N PHE A 94 -14.25 -0.68 -4.84
CA PHE A 94 -13.53 -1.75 -5.54
C PHE A 94 -14.40 -3.00 -5.44
N ALA A 95 -14.68 -3.63 -6.57
CA ALA A 95 -15.71 -4.64 -6.79
C ALA A 95 -15.92 -5.63 -5.62
N ASP A 96 -17.18 -5.98 -5.38
CA ASP A 96 -17.65 -6.94 -4.38
C ASP A 96 -16.81 -8.23 -4.35
N LEU A 97 -15.89 -8.31 -3.39
CA LEU A 97 -14.93 -9.39 -3.20
C LEU A 97 -15.61 -10.74 -2.85
N SER A 98 -16.89 -10.71 -2.46
CA SER A 98 -17.70 -11.91 -2.21
C SER A 98 -17.86 -12.74 -3.47
N GLN A 99 -18.05 -12.07 -4.61
CA GLN A 99 -18.24 -12.71 -5.91
C GLN A 99 -16.93 -13.30 -6.47
N VAL A 100 -15.80 -12.68 -6.15
CA VAL A 100 -14.46 -13.19 -6.50
C VAL A 100 -14.14 -14.46 -5.73
N LYS A 101 -14.46 -14.50 -4.43
CA LYS A 101 -14.28 -15.70 -3.58
C LYS A 101 -15.15 -16.87 -4.06
N GLU A 102 -16.42 -16.62 -4.38
CA GLU A 102 -17.33 -17.63 -4.94
C GLU A 102 -16.85 -18.14 -6.30
N THR A 103 -16.31 -17.26 -7.14
CA THR A 103 -15.71 -17.63 -8.43
C THR A 103 -14.44 -18.48 -8.22
N PHE A 104 -13.65 -18.19 -7.19
CA PHE A 104 -12.42 -18.93 -6.86
C PHE A 104 -12.71 -20.34 -6.32
N GLU A 105 -13.72 -20.48 -5.45
CA GLU A 105 -14.19 -21.78 -4.96
C GLU A 105 -14.80 -22.63 -6.10
N ARG A 106 -15.46 -21.98 -7.07
CA ARG A 106 -16.01 -22.64 -8.27
C ARG A 106 -14.93 -23.05 -9.28
N LEU A 107 -13.80 -22.37 -9.32
CA LEU A 107 -12.65 -22.67 -10.17
C LEU A 107 -11.60 -23.59 -9.48
N GLY A 108 -11.73 -23.79 -8.16
CA GLY A 108 -10.83 -24.56 -7.29
C GLY A 108 -10.87 -26.08 -7.48
N GLY A 109 -11.12 -26.55 -8.70
CA GLY A 109 -11.06 -27.97 -9.06
C GLY A 109 -9.96 -28.21 -10.09
N CYS A 110 -8.68 -28.14 -9.68
CA CYS A 110 -7.54 -28.87 -10.27
C CYS A 110 -6.24 -28.42 -9.58
N ILE A 111 -5.74 -29.22 -8.64
CA ILE A 111 -4.38 -29.07 -8.12
C ILE A 111 -3.43 -29.44 -9.26
N ARG A 112 -2.82 -28.43 -9.91
CA ARG A 112 -1.75 -28.65 -10.91
C ARG A 112 -0.44 -28.95 -10.18
N SER A 113 0.36 -29.86 -10.75
CA SER A 113 1.70 -30.16 -10.23
C SER A 113 2.57 -28.89 -10.21
N PRO A 114 3.57 -28.76 -9.31
CA PRO A 114 4.41 -27.57 -9.20
C PRO A 114 5.06 -27.11 -10.51
N ASP A 115 5.39 -28.03 -11.42
CA ASP A 115 5.99 -27.75 -12.72
C ASP A 115 5.01 -27.24 -13.79
N GLU A 116 3.69 -27.31 -13.54
CA GLU A 116 2.63 -26.81 -14.43
C GLU A 116 2.00 -25.50 -13.93
N ARG A 117 2.48 -24.98 -12.79
CA ARG A 117 2.02 -23.71 -12.23
C ARG A 117 2.73 -22.56 -12.95
N PRO A 118 1.99 -21.52 -13.37
CA PRO A 118 2.64 -20.34 -13.93
C PRO A 118 3.63 -19.75 -12.92
N HIS A 119 4.79 -19.37 -13.41
CA HIS A 119 5.90 -18.87 -12.61
C HIS A 119 5.97 -17.35 -12.66
N ILE A 120 5.83 -16.73 -11.49
CA ILE A 120 6.01 -15.29 -11.30
C ILE A 120 7.38 -15.05 -10.66
N LEU A 121 8.20 -14.22 -11.31
CA LEU A 121 9.47 -13.75 -10.77
C LEU A 121 9.31 -12.31 -10.28
N LEU A 122 9.35 -12.10 -8.97
CA LEU A 122 9.40 -10.75 -8.41
C LEU A 122 10.87 -10.29 -8.37
N TYR A 123 11.16 -9.08 -8.83
CA TYR A 123 12.51 -8.52 -8.90
C TYR A 123 12.54 -7.15 -8.23
N THR A 124 13.32 -7.01 -7.16
CA THR A 124 13.39 -5.76 -6.39
C THR A 124 14.81 -5.24 -6.23
N ASN A 125 14.92 -3.96 -5.91
CA ASN A 125 16.12 -3.34 -5.39
C ASN A 125 16.08 -3.11 -3.86
N CYS A 126 15.00 -3.47 -3.18
CA CYS A 126 14.90 -3.40 -1.72
C CYS A 126 15.23 -4.76 -1.11
N SER A 127 15.93 -4.81 0.01
CA SER A 127 16.17 -6.05 0.76
C SER A 127 16.09 -5.82 2.27
N ARG A 128 15.29 -4.81 2.66
CA ARG A 128 15.09 -4.33 4.05
C ARG A 128 13.76 -4.84 4.60
N THR A 129 13.46 -4.69 5.87
CA THR A 129 12.19 -5.20 6.47
C THR A 129 10.99 -4.23 6.41
N TYR A 130 11.10 -3.11 5.70
CA TYR A 130 10.10 -2.04 5.70
C TYR A 130 9.87 -1.44 4.31
N GLY A 131 8.79 -0.67 4.15
CA GLY A 131 8.45 0.02 2.91
C GLY A 131 8.03 -0.95 1.81
N ALA A 132 8.61 -0.78 0.62
CA ALA A 132 8.36 -1.62 -0.56
C ALA A 132 8.49 -3.13 -0.30
N GLU A 133 9.32 -3.53 0.65
CA GLU A 133 9.54 -4.95 0.97
C GLU A 133 8.31 -5.60 1.60
N GLN A 134 7.60 -4.89 2.48
CA GLN A 134 6.42 -5.44 3.15
C GLN A 134 5.30 -5.71 2.14
N VAL A 135 5.13 -4.80 1.19
CA VAL A 135 4.20 -4.97 0.07
C VAL A 135 4.61 -6.17 -0.80
N SER A 136 5.90 -6.25 -1.15
CA SER A 136 6.45 -7.37 -1.93
C SER A 136 6.27 -8.70 -1.21
N HIS A 137 6.47 -8.74 0.11
CA HIS A 137 6.24 -9.90 0.95
C HIS A 137 4.79 -10.40 0.88
N VAL A 138 3.82 -9.52 1.16
CA VAL A 138 2.39 -9.86 1.18
C VAL A 138 1.92 -10.32 -0.20
N LEU A 139 2.35 -9.63 -1.25
CA LEU A 139 2.05 -10.01 -2.63
C LEU A 139 2.54 -11.43 -2.95
N MET A 140 3.81 -11.74 -2.63
CA MET A 140 4.35 -13.07 -2.88
C MET A 140 3.62 -14.17 -2.09
N CYS A 141 3.29 -13.93 -0.82
CA CYS A 141 2.53 -14.87 -0.01
C CYS A 141 1.15 -15.14 -0.62
N HIS A 142 0.47 -14.10 -1.11
CA HIS A 142 -0.82 -14.23 -1.78
C HIS A 142 -0.70 -15.02 -3.09
N LEU A 143 0.30 -14.70 -3.92
CA LEU A 143 0.54 -15.40 -5.20
C LEU A 143 0.79 -16.90 -5.01
N VAL A 144 1.58 -17.28 -4.00
CA VAL A 144 1.78 -18.70 -3.65
C VAL A 144 0.45 -19.34 -3.23
N ASN A 145 -0.32 -18.66 -2.38
CA ASN A 145 -1.59 -19.17 -1.87
C ASN A 145 -2.65 -19.40 -2.97
N ILE A 146 -2.67 -18.56 -4.01
CA ILE A 146 -3.58 -18.72 -5.15
C ILE A 146 -3.02 -19.66 -6.24
N GLY A 147 -1.87 -20.31 -5.99
CA GLY A 147 -1.38 -21.42 -6.79
C GLY A 147 -0.27 -21.11 -7.79
N TYR A 148 0.36 -19.93 -7.72
CA TYR A 148 1.54 -19.62 -8.55
C TYR A 148 2.82 -20.19 -7.96
N ARG A 149 3.78 -20.53 -8.82
CA ARG A 149 5.18 -20.68 -8.41
C ARG A 149 5.77 -19.28 -8.31
N VAL A 150 6.52 -18.97 -7.25
CA VAL A 150 7.10 -17.65 -7.05
C VAL A 150 8.60 -17.76 -6.76
N SER A 151 9.41 -16.98 -7.47
CA SER A 151 10.82 -16.76 -7.12
C SER A 151 11.06 -15.26 -6.90
N TYR A 152 12.05 -14.94 -6.08
CA TYR A 152 12.31 -13.58 -5.63
C TYR A 152 13.76 -13.15 -5.82
N VAL A 153 13.99 -12.14 -6.67
CA VAL A 153 15.29 -11.53 -6.90
C VAL A 153 15.46 -10.31 -6.02
N GLN A 154 16.50 -10.31 -5.17
CA GLN A 154 16.82 -9.21 -4.26
C GLN A 154 18.31 -9.16 -3.94
N GLY A 155 18.76 -8.04 -3.35
CA GLY A 155 20.07 -7.98 -2.68
C GLY A 155 20.12 -8.93 -1.49
N PHE A 156 21.33 -9.32 -1.07
CA PHE A 156 21.49 -10.19 0.11
C PHE A 156 20.79 -9.60 1.35
N ALA A 157 20.03 -10.42 2.06
CA ALA A 157 19.34 -10.06 3.28
C ALA A 157 19.24 -11.24 4.24
N LYS A 158 19.20 -10.94 5.54
CA LYS A 158 19.00 -11.92 6.60
C LYS A 158 18.06 -11.36 7.67
N HIS A 159 16.78 -11.73 7.59
CA HIS A 159 15.72 -11.31 8.50
C HIS A 159 14.49 -12.23 8.37
N HIS A 160 13.57 -12.15 9.33
CA HIS A 160 12.41 -13.06 9.44
C HIS A 160 11.55 -13.19 8.17
N LEU A 161 11.37 -12.13 7.38
CA LEU A 161 10.60 -12.22 6.13
C LEU A 161 11.23 -13.15 5.08
N VAL A 162 12.56 -13.39 5.12
CA VAL A 162 13.21 -14.38 4.25
C VAL A 162 12.82 -15.78 4.70
N ASP A 163 12.95 -16.05 6.00
CA ASP A 163 12.60 -17.36 6.59
C ASP A 163 11.12 -17.72 6.34
N GLU A 164 10.22 -16.75 6.47
CA GLU A 164 8.79 -16.90 6.19
C GLU A 164 8.50 -17.26 4.72
N ARG A 165 9.23 -16.64 3.79
CA ARG A 165 9.09 -16.89 2.34
C ARG A 165 9.65 -18.25 1.95
N GLU A 166 10.80 -18.63 2.51
CA GLU A 166 11.38 -19.95 2.33
C GLU A 166 10.44 -21.05 2.85
N ALA A 167 9.78 -20.83 3.99
CA ALA A 167 8.77 -21.75 4.53
C ALA A 167 7.56 -21.93 3.60
N LEU A 168 7.26 -20.94 2.76
CA LEU A 168 6.22 -21.00 1.72
C LEU A 168 6.72 -21.58 0.39
N GLY A 169 7.99 -21.97 0.30
CA GLY A 169 8.61 -22.51 -0.91
C GLY A 169 8.98 -21.46 -1.96
N ILE A 170 9.11 -20.19 -1.58
CA ILE A 170 9.57 -19.12 -2.47
C ILE A 170 11.09 -19.24 -2.64
N GLU A 171 11.56 -19.37 -3.88
CA GLU A 171 13.00 -19.43 -4.18
C GLU A 171 13.63 -18.03 -4.15
N HIS A 172 14.63 -17.81 -3.30
CA HIS A 172 15.39 -16.57 -3.27
C HIS A 172 16.60 -16.61 -4.22
N ILE A 173 16.69 -15.59 -5.08
CA ILE A 173 17.79 -15.37 -6.02
C ILE A 173 18.53 -14.09 -5.59
N TRP A 174 19.75 -14.27 -5.11
CA TRP A 174 20.55 -13.19 -4.54
C TRP A 174 21.40 -12.50 -5.60
N LEU A 175 21.30 -11.17 -5.68
CA LEU A 175 22.13 -10.34 -6.55
C LEU A 175 23.57 -10.29 -6.05
N GLN A 176 24.52 -10.23 -6.98
CA GLN A 176 25.96 -10.20 -6.67
C GLN A 176 26.43 -8.92 -5.97
N LYS A 177 25.71 -7.80 -6.18
CA LYS A 177 26.03 -6.49 -5.58
C LYS A 177 24.78 -5.83 -5.05
N ASP A 178 25.01 -4.76 -4.28
CA ASP A 178 23.93 -3.91 -3.78
C ASP A 178 23.10 -3.35 -4.94
N PRO A 179 21.80 -3.67 -5.03
CA PRO A 179 20.93 -3.18 -6.08
C PRO A 179 20.60 -1.68 -5.97
N HIS A 180 20.95 -1.01 -4.87
CA HIS A 180 20.92 0.46 -4.78
C HIS A 180 22.11 1.14 -5.48
N ASP A 181 23.17 0.40 -5.85
CA ASP A 181 24.26 0.97 -6.63
C ASP A 181 23.76 1.31 -8.04
N PHE A 182 23.80 2.60 -8.38
CA PHE A 182 23.28 3.13 -9.63
C PHE A 182 23.94 2.47 -10.86
N VAL A 183 25.27 2.34 -10.84
CA VAL A 183 26.02 1.80 -11.98
C VAL A 183 25.66 0.34 -12.18
N TYR A 184 25.58 -0.43 -11.10
CA TYR A 184 25.19 -1.82 -11.13
C TYR A 184 23.75 -2.00 -11.62
N SER A 185 22.79 -1.26 -11.05
CA SER A 185 21.38 -1.28 -11.49
C SER A 185 21.21 -0.92 -12.97
N ALA A 186 22.04 -0.02 -13.49
CA ALA A 186 22.01 0.41 -14.89
C ALA A 186 22.71 -0.57 -15.87
N THR A 187 23.64 -1.40 -15.39
CA THR A 187 24.56 -2.15 -16.28
C THR A 187 24.59 -3.66 -16.07
N ASN A 188 23.96 -4.22 -15.05
CA ASN A 188 23.99 -5.65 -14.71
C ASN A 188 23.21 -6.59 -15.67
N ALA A 189 23.11 -6.24 -16.95
CA ALA A 189 22.33 -6.97 -17.95
C ALA A 189 22.75 -8.45 -18.11
N VAL A 190 24.04 -8.77 -17.94
CA VAL A 190 24.54 -10.16 -18.03
C VAL A 190 23.97 -11.03 -16.91
N GLU A 191 23.91 -10.49 -15.70
CA GLU A 191 23.36 -11.19 -14.55
C GLU A 191 21.85 -11.35 -14.67
N ALA A 192 21.13 -10.29 -15.04
CA ALA A 192 19.70 -10.36 -15.31
C ALA A 192 19.37 -11.40 -16.40
N THR A 193 20.16 -11.45 -17.49
CA THR A 193 20.00 -12.45 -18.56
C THR A 193 20.14 -13.87 -18.01
N ARG A 194 21.14 -14.12 -17.15
CA ARG A 194 21.35 -15.43 -16.52
C ARG A 194 20.19 -15.80 -15.59
N ILE A 195 19.72 -14.85 -14.79
CA ILE A 195 18.59 -15.04 -13.87
C ILE A 195 17.35 -15.45 -14.66
N PHE A 196 16.99 -14.71 -15.72
CA PHE A 196 15.79 -15.03 -16.51
C PHE A 196 15.91 -16.34 -17.28
N ALA A 197 17.10 -16.66 -17.81
CA ALA A 197 17.33 -17.94 -18.49
C ALA A 197 17.19 -19.15 -17.55
N LYS A 198 17.60 -19.00 -16.27
CA LYS A 198 17.47 -20.03 -15.24
C LYS A 198 16.04 -20.12 -14.71
N ALA A 199 15.46 -18.99 -14.32
CA ALA A 199 14.14 -18.92 -13.69
C ALA A 199 13.02 -19.29 -14.68
N ARG A 200 13.15 -18.88 -15.95
CA ARG A 200 12.13 -19.02 -17.01
C ARG A 200 10.74 -18.56 -16.54
N PRO A 201 10.61 -17.28 -16.13
CA PRO A 201 9.33 -16.78 -15.64
C PRO A 201 8.32 -16.62 -16.76
N ASP A 202 7.06 -16.91 -16.43
CA ASP A 202 5.90 -16.57 -17.28
C ASP A 202 5.52 -15.09 -17.14
N LEU A 203 5.88 -14.45 -16.02
CA LEU A 203 5.69 -13.03 -15.76
C LEU A 203 6.77 -12.50 -14.80
N ILE A 204 7.29 -11.31 -15.08
CA ILE A 204 8.20 -10.61 -14.17
C ILE A 204 7.48 -9.44 -13.51
N ILE A 205 7.60 -9.29 -12.20
CA ILE A 205 7.12 -8.10 -11.48
C ILE A 205 8.33 -7.32 -10.96
N PHE A 206 8.60 -6.16 -11.54
CA PHE A 206 9.63 -5.26 -11.07
C PHE A 206 9.09 -4.38 -9.94
N SER A 207 9.57 -4.64 -8.72
CA SER A 207 9.21 -3.91 -7.49
C SER A 207 10.29 -2.84 -7.22
N ASN A 208 10.10 -1.66 -7.80
CA ASN A 208 11.11 -0.59 -7.90
C ASN A 208 10.92 0.47 -6.82
N GLY A 209 11.97 0.83 -6.08
CA GLY A 209 11.93 1.98 -5.15
C GLY A 209 12.25 3.34 -5.80
N GLU A 210 12.94 3.32 -6.95
CA GLU A 210 13.43 4.52 -7.64
C GLU A 210 13.25 4.40 -9.16
N PRO A 211 13.20 5.52 -9.93
CA PRO A 211 12.97 5.48 -11.37
C PRO A 211 13.99 4.64 -12.18
N VAL A 212 15.22 4.52 -11.65
CA VAL A 212 16.36 3.84 -12.29
C VAL A 212 16.63 2.46 -11.69
N SER A 213 15.80 2.01 -10.75
CA SER A 213 15.88 0.66 -10.19
C SER A 213 15.68 -0.39 -11.29
N ASN A 214 16.53 -1.43 -11.25
CA ASN A 214 16.46 -2.60 -12.11
C ASN A 214 16.52 -2.26 -13.62
N LEU A 215 17.13 -1.13 -14.00
CA LEU A 215 17.11 -0.62 -15.37
C LEU A 215 17.68 -1.63 -16.38
N ALA A 216 18.84 -2.22 -16.09
CA ALA A 216 19.44 -3.22 -16.97
C ALA A 216 18.57 -4.48 -17.09
N ALA A 217 17.99 -4.92 -15.97
CA ALA A 217 17.10 -6.08 -15.95
C ALA A 217 15.82 -5.85 -16.77
N ARG A 218 15.22 -4.66 -16.69
CA ARG A 218 14.08 -4.25 -17.52
C ARG A 218 14.42 -4.24 -19.00
N GLN A 219 15.56 -3.66 -19.37
CA GLN A 219 16.03 -3.66 -20.77
C GLN A 219 16.24 -5.09 -21.30
N VAL A 220 16.73 -6.00 -20.46
CA VAL A 220 16.87 -7.42 -20.82
C VAL A 220 15.50 -8.07 -20.99
N ALA A 221 14.55 -7.86 -20.09
CA ALA A 221 13.20 -8.40 -20.19
C ALA A 221 12.52 -7.95 -21.50
N THR A 222 12.59 -6.66 -21.85
CA THR A 222 12.09 -6.12 -23.12
C THR A 222 12.75 -6.77 -24.33
N ARG A 223 14.09 -6.91 -24.31
CA ARG A 223 14.84 -7.53 -25.42
C ARG A 223 14.47 -8.99 -25.63
N LEU A 224 14.26 -9.72 -24.53
CA LEU A 224 13.85 -11.12 -24.54
C LEU A 224 12.33 -11.29 -24.75
N GLN A 225 11.58 -10.20 -24.87
CA GLN A 225 10.12 -10.19 -25.00
C GLN A 225 9.42 -10.94 -23.85
N LEU A 226 10.01 -10.89 -22.65
CA LEU A 226 9.37 -11.43 -21.45
C LEU A 226 8.31 -10.44 -20.96
N PRO A 227 7.09 -10.89 -20.68
CA PRO A 227 6.06 -10.02 -20.13
C PRO A 227 6.47 -9.56 -18.73
N PHE A 228 6.27 -8.26 -18.45
CA PHE A 228 6.56 -7.72 -17.14
C PHE A 228 5.60 -6.59 -16.74
N ILE A 229 5.45 -6.43 -15.43
CA ILE A 229 4.75 -5.32 -14.78
C ILE A 229 5.76 -4.55 -13.95
N GLU A 230 5.60 -3.23 -13.89
CA GLU A 230 6.39 -2.36 -13.01
C GLU A 230 5.52 -1.80 -11.89
N ILE A 231 5.96 -2.02 -10.65
CA ILE A 231 5.40 -1.43 -9.44
C ILE A 231 6.43 -0.43 -8.92
N VAL A 232 6.07 0.85 -8.87
CA VAL A 232 6.97 1.91 -8.41
C VAL A 232 6.54 2.35 -7.00
N HIS A 233 7.39 2.05 -6.02
CA HIS A 233 7.27 2.43 -4.62
C HIS A 233 7.98 3.77 -4.39
N CYS A 234 7.28 4.90 -4.46
CA CYS A 234 7.90 6.21 -4.29
C CYS A 234 8.42 6.45 -2.86
N LEU A 235 9.73 6.38 -2.62
CA LEU A 235 10.36 6.76 -1.34
C LEU A 235 11.73 7.46 -1.50
N ASN A 236 11.74 8.77 -1.78
CA ASN A 236 12.87 9.69 -1.52
C ASN A 236 12.32 11.11 -1.25
N VAL A 237 12.85 11.83 -0.27
CA VAL A 237 12.45 13.19 0.14
C VAL A 237 12.56 14.22 -1.00
N GLU A 238 13.62 14.17 -1.80
CA GLU A 238 13.87 15.13 -2.88
C GLU A 238 12.94 14.90 -4.09
N TRP A 239 12.58 13.63 -4.33
CA TRP A 239 11.56 13.25 -5.30
C TRP A 239 10.14 13.45 -4.75
N ALA A 240 9.94 13.31 -3.44
CA ALA A 240 8.68 13.60 -2.77
C ALA A 240 8.31 15.09 -2.86
N GLU A 241 9.27 16.00 -2.85
CA GLU A 241 9.01 17.44 -3.07
C GLU A 241 8.60 17.73 -4.52
N LYS A 242 9.28 17.16 -5.52
CA LYS A 242 8.93 17.34 -6.95
C LYS A 242 7.64 16.62 -7.35
N PHE A 243 7.36 15.47 -6.75
CA PHE A 243 6.13 14.70 -6.95
C PHE A 243 5.03 15.07 -5.95
N ALA A 244 5.24 16.04 -5.04
CA ALA A 244 4.27 16.41 -4.00
C ALA A 244 2.87 16.73 -4.56
N ALA A 245 2.83 17.42 -5.70
CA ALA A 245 1.58 17.73 -6.42
C ALA A 245 0.87 16.49 -6.99
N TYR A 246 1.60 15.37 -7.11
CA TYR A 246 1.16 14.09 -7.64
C TYR A 246 1.05 12.98 -6.58
N LEU A 247 1.54 13.18 -5.35
CA LEU A 247 1.44 12.23 -4.23
C LEU A 247 -0.02 11.89 -3.87
N ARG A 248 -0.95 12.83 -4.08
CA ARG A 248 -2.40 12.58 -3.98
C ARG A 248 -2.94 11.53 -4.97
N PHE A 249 -2.18 11.19 -6.01
CA PHE A 249 -2.53 10.15 -6.99
C PHE A 249 -1.81 8.82 -6.74
N LEU A 250 -0.82 8.75 -5.82
CA LEU A 250 -0.10 7.51 -5.49
C LEU A 250 -1.03 6.37 -5.06
N PRO A 251 -2.03 6.60 -4.20
CA PRO A 251 -2.95 5.54 -3.82
C PRO A 251 -3.75 4.99 -5.04
N ARG A 252 -3.89 5.78 -6.11
CA ARG A 252 -4.53 5.39 -7.37
C ARG A 252 -3.58 4.65 -8.33
N ILE A 253 -2.27 4.94 -8.30
CA ILE A 253 -1.24 4.13 -8.97
C ILE A 253 -1.14 2.75 -8.31
N TYR A 254 -1.23 2.69 -6.98
CA TYR A 254 -1.30 1.43 -6.22
C TYR A 254 -2.57 0.60 -6.56
N ARG A 255 -3.74 1.24 -6.72
CA ARG A 255 -4.96 0.55 -7.16
C ARG A 255 -4.97 0.17 -8.64
N ALA A 256 -4.32 0.95 -9.52
CA ALA A 256 -4.14 0.57 -10.92
C ALA A 256 -3.21 -0.65 -11.05
N ALA A 257 -2.15 -0.74 -10.25
CA ALA A 257 -1.29 -1.92 -10.18
C ALA A 257 -2.02 -3.16 -9.61
N ALA A 258 -2.94 -2.97 -8.63
CA ALA A 258 -3.82 -4.04 -8.16
C ALA A 258 -4.85 -4.50 -9.21
N ALA A 259 -5.22 -3.64 -10.17
CA ALA A 259 -6.09 -3.99 -11.29
C ALA A 259 -5.38 -4.71 -12.46
N VAL A 260 -4.04 -4.78 -12.44
CA VAL A 260 -3.23 -5.58 -13.40
C VAL A 260 -2.95 -6.99 -12.85
N VAL A 261 -3.24 -7.24 -11.57
CA VAL A 261 -3.26 -8.58 -10.96
C VAL A 261 -4.72 -9.04 -10.83
N CYS A 262 -5.32 -9.33 -11.98
CA CYS A 262 -6.54 -10.12 -12.16
C CYS A 262 -6.19 -11.30 -13.08
#